data_AF-A0A961X8N7-F1
#
_entry.id   AF-A0A961X8N7-F1
#
_cell.length_a   1.000
_cell.length_b   1.000
_cell.length_c   1.000
_cell.angle_alpha   90.00
_cell.angle_beta   90.00
_cell.angle_gamma   90.00
#
_symmetry.space_group_name_H-M   'P 1'
#
loop_
_entity.id
_entity.type
_entity.pdbx_description
1 polymer ?
#
loop_
_entity_poly.entity_id
_entity_poly.type
_entity_poly.pdbx_seq_one_letter_code
_entity_poly.pdbx_strand_id
1 'polypeptide(L)'
;PSGLCFERHHAGITAIDPDLHRLIIHGLVERPLILTMDDLMRFPSESRIHFLECAANGGMEWRGAQMEALQFTHGMLSCCEWTGVSLATLLAEVGVKPEGKWVLAEGADGSSMTRSIPLEKALDDTLIVYAQNGERLRPEQGYPLRLLNPGWEGNSSIKWLRRLEIGDQPWYTREETSKYTDLMADGRAREFTWVQECNSVITF
;
A
#
# COMPACT_ATOMS: atom_id res chain seq x y z
N PRO A 1 18.15 3.81 4.89
CA PRO A 1 18.72 3.95 3.52
C PRO A 1 17.84 3.23 2.50
N SER A 2 17.44 3.90 1.42
CA SER A 2 16.46 3.34 0.49
C SER A 2 16.91 2.01 -0.14
N GLY A 3 18.21 1.87 -0.46
CA GLY A 3 18.78 0.64 -1.03
C GLY A 3 18.89 -0.55 -0.06
N LEU A 4 18.50 -0.39 1.21
CA LEU A 4 18.43 -1.48 2.21
C LEU A 4 16.99 -1.78 2.62
N CYS A 5 16.01 -1.05 2.09
CA CYS A 5 14.61 -1.28 2.42
C CYS A 5 14.20 -2.65 1.90
N PHE A 6 13.47 -3.41 2.72
CA PHE A 6 13.04 -4.74 2.33
C PHE A 6 12.15 -4.68 1.07
N GLU A 7 12.15 -5.78 0.32
CA GLU A 7 11.40 -5.90 -0.90
C GLU A 7 10.44 -7.08 -0.83
N ARG A 8 9.21 -6.87 -1.29
CA ARG A 8 8.23 -7.93 -1.53
C ARG A 8 7.55 -7.68 -2.87
N HIS A 9 7.57 -8.68 -3.74
CA HIS A 9 6.95 -8.63 -5.07
C HIS A 9 6.10 -9.88 -5.30
N HIS A 10 4.94 -9.75 -5.94
CA HIS A 10 4.11 -10.91 -6.31
C HIS A 10 4.37 -11.36 -7.76
N ALA A 11 4.88 -10.47 -8.63
CA ALA A 11 5.25 -10.77 -10.01
C ALA A 11 6.56 -10.09 -10.45
N GLY A 12 7.51 -9.91 -9.52
CA GLY A 12 8.78 -9.22 -9.77
C GLY A 12 8.65 -7.70 -9.84
N ILE A 13 9.74 -7.04 -10.27
CA ILE A 13 9.81 -5.58 -10.45
C ILE A 13 9.31 -5.25 -11.85
N THR A 14 8.36 -4.31 -11.96
CA THR A 14 7.92 -3.78 -13.25
C THR A 14 8.64 -2.47 -13.57
N ALA A 15 9.04 -2.30 -14.84
CA ALA A 15 9.63 -1.07 -15.33
C ALA A 15 8.51 -0.19 -15.89
N ILE A 16 8.29 0.97 -15.27
CA ILE A 16 7.27 1.94 -15.69
C ILE A 16 7.96 3.21 -16.14
N ASP A 17 7.65 3.64 -17.35
CA ASP A 17 8.00 4.96 -17.86
C ASP A 17 7.10 6.01 -17.17
N PRO A 18 7.66 6.95 -16.39
CA PRO A 18 6.90 7.96 -15.67
C PRO A 18 6.10 8.88 -16.60
N ASP A 19 6.57 9.12 -17.83
CA ASP A 19 5.91 10.03 -18.78
C ASP A 19 4.65 9.40 -19.37
N LEU A 20 4.62 8.06 -19.43
CA LEU A 20 3.48 7.26 -19.87
C LEU A 20 2.59 6.80 -18.73
N HIS A 21 3.06 6.89 -17.48
CA HIS A 21 2.30 6.48 -16.32
C HIS A 21 1.04 7.34 -16.13
N ARG A 22 -0.08 6.70 -15.78
CA ARG A 22 -1.35 7.35 -15.49
C ARG A 22 -1.95 6.73 -14.23
N LEU A 23 -2.41 7.60 -13.33
CA LEU A 23 -3.28 7.21 -12.22
C LEU A 23 -4.73 7.49 -12.62
N ILE A 24 -5.56 6.46 -12.67
CA ILE A 24 -6.99 6.58 -12.96
C ILE A 24 -7.77 6.56 -11.64
N ILE A 25 -8.63 7.56 -11.42
CA ILE A 25 -9.53 7.63 -10.27
C ILE A 25 -10.97 7.65 -10.80
N HIS A 26 -11.76 6.61 -10.52
CA HIS A 26 -13.10 6.45 -11.08
C HIS A 26 -14.04 5.66 -10.16
N GLY A 27 -15.24 5.32 -10.65
CA GLY A 27 -16.26 4.57 -9.90
C GLY A 27 -17.36 5.50 -9.40
N LEU A 28 -17.72 5.37 -8.12
CA LEU A 28 -18.72 6.22 -7.45
C LEU A 28 -18.16 7.61 -7.11
N VAL A 29 -17.86 8.38 -8.15
CA VAL A 29 -17.37 9.77 -8.09
C VAL A 29 -18.15 10.67 -9.05
N GLU A 30 -18.19 11.97 -8.78
CA GLU A 30 -18.83 12.96 -9.64
C GLU A 30 -18.02 13.22 -10.91
N ARG A 31 -16.68 13.28 -10.78
CA ARG A 31 -15.75 13.62 -11.86
C ARG A 31 -14.59 12.62 -11.90
N PRO A 32 -14.69 11.56 -12.70
CA PRO A 32 -13.56 10.64 -12.92
C PRO A 32 -12.35 11.40 -13.48
N LEU A 33 -11.15 11.05 -13.03
CA LEU A 33 -9.90 11.70 -13.42
C LEU A 33 -8.85 10.69 -13.89
N ILE A 34 -8.01 11.15 -14.81
CA ILE A 34 -6.77 10.49 -15.20
C ILE A 34 -5.66 11.51 -14.99
N LEU A 35 -4.72 11.20 -14.10
CA LEU A 35 -3.63 12.08 -13.72
C LEU A 35 -2.30 11.57 -14.29
N THR A 36 -1.51 12.47 -14.86
CA THR A 36 -0.09 12.24 -15.12
C THR A 36 0.73 12.44 -13.83
N MET A 37 2.02 12.08 -13.86
CA MET A 37 2.93 12.42 -12.75
C MET A 37 3.05 13.93 -12.55
N ASP A 38 3.08 14.72 -13.63
CA ASP A 38 3.12 16.18 -13.57
C ASP A 38 1.86 16.79 -12.95
N ASP A 39 0.69 16.20 -13.20
CA ASP A 39 -0.56 16.63 -12.57
C ASP A 39 -0.53 16.34 -11.06
N LEU A 40 -0.10 15.12 -10.68
CA LEU A 40 0.01 14.71 -9.28
C LEU A 40 0.97 15.61 -8.48
N MET A 41 2.12 15.94 -9.06
CA MET A 41 3.13 16.78 -8.40
C MET A 41 2.73 18.26 -8.25
N ARG A 42 1.58 18.68 -8.81
CA ARG A 42 1.02 20.02 -8.61
C ARG A 42 0.08 20.12 -7.40
N PHE A 43 -0.40 19.00 -6.87
CA PHE A 43 -1.19 19.00 -5.66
C PHE A 43 -0.32 19.34 -4.43
N PRO A 44 -0.93 19.83 -3.33
CA PRO A 44 -0.21 20.03 -2.08
C PRO A 44 0.44 18.72 -1.62
N SER A 45 1.76 18.72 -1.50
CA SER A 45 2.52 17.56 -1.06
C SER A 45 2.85 17.64 0.43
N GLU A 46 2.92 16.50 1.10
CA GLU A 46 3.44 16.37 2.46
C GLU A 46 4.51 15.28 2.55
N SER A 47 5.34 15.37 3.59
CA SER A 47 6.34 14.35 3.91
C SER A 47 6.10 13.81 5.32
N ARG A 48 6.03 12.49 5.45
CA ARG A 48 5.72 11.80 6.72
C ARG A 48 6.67 10.63 6.94
N ILE A 49 7.12 10.44 8.18
CA ILE A 49 7.96 9.30 8.55
C ILE A 49 7.06 8.16 9.03
N HIS A 50 7.05 7.06 8.27
CA HIS A 50 6.27 5.88 8.58
C HIS A 50 7.07 4.61 8.32
N PHE A 51 6.84 3.61 9.17
CA PHE A 51 7.27 2.26 8.90
C PHE A 51 6.29 1.57 7.94
N LEU A 52 6.82 0.61 7.20
CA LEU A 52 6.05 -0.36 6.44
C LEU A 52 6.54 -1.73 6.88
N GLU A 53 5.62 -2.58 7.33
CA GLU A 53 5.90 -3.93 7.81
C GLU A 53 5.05 -4.94 7.04
N CYS A 54 5.67 -5.99 6.53
CA CYS A 54 4.95 -7.09 5.90
C CYS A 54 4.11 -7.83 6.95
N ALA A 55 2.87 -8.19 6.64
CA ALA A 55 2.05 -9.05 7.52
C ALA A 55 2.70 -10.41 7.81
N ALA A 56 3.64 -10.85 6.96
CA ALA A 56 4.40 -12.08 7.15
C ALA A 56 5.71 -11.89 7.95
N ASN A 57 6.00 -10.69 8.47
CA ASN A 57 7.15 -10.49 9.35
C ASN A 57 6.99 -11.36 10.61
N GLY A 58 8.03 -12.12 10.98
CA GLY A 58 7.92 -13.15 12.03
C GLY A 58 7.12 -14.39 11.65
N GLY A 59 6.53 -14.43 10.45
CA GLY A 59 5.58 -15.46 10.04
C GLY A 59 6.14 -16.89 10.02
N MET A 60 7.43 -17.05 9.78
CA MET A 60 8.06 -18.37 9.81
C MET A 60 8.18 -18.92 11.25
N GLU A 61 8.18 -18.05 12.25
CA GLU A 61 8.43 -18.41 13.65
C GLU A 61 7.14 -18.84 14.39
N TRP A 62 5.95 -18.73 13.78
CA TRP A 62 4.67 -19.12 14.40
C TRP A 62 4.63 -20.59 14.88
N ARG A 63 5.42 -21.47 14.26
CA ARG A 63 5.50 -22.91 14.59
C ARG A 63 6.68 -23.28 15.48
N GLY A 64 7.44 -22.29 15.96
CA GLY A 64 8.69 -22.46 16.71
C GLY A 64 9.86 -21.75 16.04
N ALA A 65 11.02 -21.74 16.70
CA ALA A 65 12.22 -21.07 16.19
C ALA A 65 12.73 -21.75 14.91
N GLN A 66 12.84 -21.01 13.79
CA GLN A 66 13.27 -21.57 12.50
C GLN A 66 14.50 -20.89 11.91
N MET A 67 14.68 -19.59 12.13
CA MET A 67 15.76 -18.81 11.52
C MET A 67 16.81 -18.37 12.54
N GLU A 68 18.08 -18.39 12.13
CA GLU A 68 19.22 -18.10 13.02
C GLU A 68 19.60 -16.61 13.10
N ALA A 69 18.94 -15.73 12.34
CA ALA A 69 19.25 -14.30 12.33
C ALA A 69 18.01 -13.41 12.33
N LEU A 70 18.11 -12.29 13.04
CA LEU A 70 17.05 -11.28 13.17
C LEU A 70 16.60 -10.71 11.82
N GLN A 71 17.53 -10.59 10.86
CA GLN A 71 17.20 -10.16 9.50
C GLN A 71 16.17 -11.07 8.82
N PHE A 72 16.13 -12.36 9.16
CA PHE A 72 15.17 -13.31 8.59
C PHE A 72 13.90 -13.43 9.42
N THR A 73 13.98 -13.25 10.75
CA THR A 73 12.79 -13.30 11.61
C THR A 73 11.99 -11.99 11.61
N HIS A 74 12.65 -10.84 11.62
CA HIS A 74 12.02 -9.51 11.79
C HIS A 74 12.41 -8.49 10.72
N GLY A 75 13.12 -8.89 9.66
CA GLY A 75 13.65 -7.98 8.64
C GLY A 75 12.68 -7.55 7.54
N MET A 76 11.41 -8.00 7.55
CA MET A 76 10.40 -7.54 6.59
C MET A 76 9.74 -6.22 7.05
N LEU A 77 10.58 -5.28 7.49
CA LEU A 77 10.20 -3.99 8.05
C LEU A 77 11.20 -2.93 7.59
N SER A 78 10.71 -1.74 7.23
CA SER A 78 11.55 -0.58 6.93
C SER A 78 10.83 0.70 7.30
N CYS A 79 11.58 1.69 7.81
CA CYS A 79 11.06 3.01 8.15
C CYS A 79 11.70 4.07 7.26
N CYS A 80 10.87 4.90 6.65
CA CYS A 80 11.30 5.92 5.68
C CYS A 80 10.49 7.19 5.86
N GLU A 81 11.07 8.30 5.41
CA GLU A 81 10.28 9.47 5.04
C GLU A 81 9.62 9.22 3.68
N TRP A 82 8.34 9.49 3.57
CA TRP A 82 7.56 9.33 2.35
C TRP A 82 6.97 10.67 1.94
N THR A 83 7.17 11.06 0.68
CA THR A 83 6.66 12.31 0.13
C THR A 83 5.63 12.04 -0.95
N GLY A 84 4.48 12.70 -0.83
CA GLY A 84 3.33 12.46 -1.70
C GLY A 84 2.17 13.41 -1.46
N VAL A 85 1.02 13.06 -2.04
CA VAL A 85 -0.25 13.78 -1.89
C VAL A 85 -1.17 12.95 -1.01
N SER A 86 -1.91 13.60 -0.11
CA SER A 86 -2.97 12.93 0.65
C SER A 86 -4.05 12.41 -0.29
N LEU A 87 -4.46 11.15 -0.12
CA LEU A 87 -5.56 10.58 -0.90
C LEU A 87 -6.86 11.35 -0.65
N ALA A 88 -7.07 11.89 0.54
CA ALA A 88 -8.20 12.76 0.84
C ALA A 88 -8.29 13.97 -0.10
N THR A 89 -7.16 14.57 -0.46
CA THR A 89 -7.11 15.70 -1.42
C THR A 89 -7.58 15.27 -2.80
N LEU A 90 -7.13 14.12 -3.30
CA LEU A 90 -7.53 13.62 -4.61
C LEU A 90 -9.01 13.18 -4.63
N LEU A 91 -9.49 12.57 -3.54
CA LEU A 91 -10.88 12.18 -3.37
C LEU A 91 -11.83 13.39 -3.32
N ALA A 92 -11.40 14.49 -2.71
CA ALA A 92 -12.13 15.75 -2.73
C ALA A 92 -12.22 16.34 -4.16
N GLU A 93 -11.14 16.24 -4.95
CA GLU A 93 -11.14 16.73 -6.33
C GLU A 93 -12.10 15.95 -7.23
N VAL A 94 -12.15 14.62 -7.12
CA VAL A 94 -13.10 13.81 -7.91
C VAL A 94 -14.54 13.88 -7.41
N GLY A 95 -14.74 14.25 -6.14
CA GLY A 95 -16.05 14.29 -5.48
C GLY A 95 -16.63 12.88 -5.28
N VAL A 96 -16.30 12.22 -4.18
CA VAL A 96 -16.86 10.90 -3.85
C VAL A 96 -18.37 10.98 -3.62
N LYS A 97 -19.13 10.11 -4.29
CA LYS A 97 -20.59 10.03 -4.13
C LYS A 97 -20.97 9.47 -2.75
N PRO A 98 -22.17 9.78 -2.22
CA PRO A 98 -22.60 9.32 -0.89
C PRO A 98 -22.57 7.79 -0.71
N GLU A 99 -22.75 7.03 -1.79
CA GLU A 99 -22.72 5.57 -1.81
C GLU A 99 -21.29 5.01 -1.77
N GLY A 100 -20.27 5.82 -2.09
CA GLY A 100 -18.87 5.42 -1.99
C GLY A 100 -18.48 5.14 -0.54
N LYS A 101 -17.99 3.93 -0.28
CA LYS A 101 -17.53 3.46 1.04
C LYS A 101 -16.16 2.78 0.99
N TRP A 102 -15.69 2.40 -0.19
CA TRP A 102 -14.46 1.65 -0.38
C TRP A 102 -13.67 2.18 -1.57
N VAL A 103 -12.36 2.02 -1.52
CA VAL A 103 -11.42 2.32 -2.59
C VAL A 103 -10.66 1.04 -2.93
N LEU A 104 -10.81 0.53 -4.16
CA LEU A 104 -9.94 -0.49 -4.70
C LEU A 104 -8.68 0.17 -5.24
N ALA A 105 -7.55 -0.11 -4.61
CA ALA A 105 -6.24 0.28 -5.14
C ALA A 105 -5.64 -0.87 -5.95
N GLU A 106 -5.08 -0.57 -7.13
CA GLU A 106 -4.55 -1.57 -8.05
C GLU A 106 -3.18 -1.18 -8.62
N GLY A 107 -2.25 -2.13 -8.56
CA GLY A 107 -0.90 -2.03 -9.12
C GLY A 107 -0.83 -2.39 -10.60
N ALA A 108 0.16 -1.84 -11.30
CA ALA A 108 0.37 -2.06 -12.73
C ALA A 108 1.22 -3.29 -13.07
N ASP A 109 1.72 -4.02 -12.07
CA ASP A 109 2.57 -5.18 -12.28
C ASP A 109 1.77 -6.41 -12.74
N GLY A 110 2.48 -7.48 -13.12
CA GLY A 110 1.86 -8.71 -13.62
C GLY A 110 0.98 -9.44 -12.60
N SER A 111 1.10 -9.14 -11.30
CA SER A 111 0.19 -9.66 -10.28
C SER A 111 -1.13 -8.88 -10.23
N SER A 112 -1.15 -7.65 -10.77
CA SER A 112 -2.24 -6.69 -10.59
C SER A 112 -2.68 -6.65 -9.13
N MET A 113 -1.71 -6.49 -8.21
CA MET A 113 -1.97 -6.48 -6.78
C MET A 113 -3.11 -5.50 -6.47
N THR A 114 -4.17 -6.00 -5.84
CA THR A 114 -5.34 -5.21 -5.45
C THR A 114 -5.59 -5.28 -3.97
N ARG A 115 -6.03 -4.18 -3.37
CA ARG A 115 -6.56 -4.14 -2.00
C ARG A 115 -7.74 -3.19 -1.88
N SER A 116 -8.75 -3.63 -1.15
CA SER A 116 -9.92 -2.84 -0.75
C SER A 116 -9.60 -2.05 0.52
N ILE A 117 -9.72 -0.73 0.44
CA ILE A 117 -9.41 0.21 1.52
C ILE A 117 -10.72 0.90 1.91
N PRO A 118 -11.16 0.86 3.18
CA PRO A 118 -12.29 1.64 3.64
C PRO A 118 -12.06 3.12 3.38
N LEU A 119 -13.11 3.82 2.95
CA LEU A 119 -13.04 5.25 2.65
C LEU A 119 -12.59 6.06 3.88
N GLU A 120 -12.94 5.62 5.09
CA GLU A 120 -12.46 6.22 6.34
C GLU A 120 -10.93 6.25 6.42
N LYS A 121 -10.26 5.11 6.17
CA LYS A 121 -8.78 5.05 6.13
C LYS A 121 -8.20 5.90 5.01
N ALA A 122 -8.85 5.89 3.84
CA ALA A 122 -8.43 6.67 2.69
C ALA A 122 -8.47 8.20 2.95
N LEU A 123 -9.45 8.65 3.75
CA LEU A 123 -9.64 10.06 4.10
C LEU A 123 -8.80 10.52 5.31
N ASP A 124 -8.35 9.59 6.16
CA ASP A 124 -7.60 9.90 7.38
C ASP A 124 -6.12 10.24 7.09
N ASP A 125 -5.33 9.26 6.64
CA ASP A 125 -3.87 9.38 6.57
C ASP A 125 -3.23 8.64 5.37
N THR A 126 -4.05 8.17 4.43
CA THR A 126 -3.54 7.45 3.25
C THR A 126 -2.86 8.41 2.27
N LEU A 127 -1.69 8.03 1.77
CA LEU A 127 -0.88 8.85 0.85
C LEU A 127 -0.68 8.19 -0.51
N ILE A 128 -0.66 9.02 -1.55
CA ILE A 128 -0.16 8.67 -2.88
C ILE A 128 1.25 9.24 -3.01
N VAL A 129 2.26 8.38 -2.90
CA VAL A 129 3.66 8.77 -2.73
C VAL A 129 4.48 8.52 -3.98
N TYR A 130 5.39 9.45 -4.27
CA TYR A 130 6.30 9.43 -5.42
C TYR A 130 7.77 9.63 -5.02
N ALA A 131 8.04 9.90 -3.73
CA ALA A 131 9.38 10.02 -3.17
C ALA A 131 9.52 9.29 -1.83
N GLN A 132 10.74 8.83 -1.55
CA GLN A 132 11.14 8.09 -0.35
C GLN A 132 12.53 8.57 0.07
N ASN A 133 12.68 9.00 1.33
CA ASN A 133 13.92 9.53 1.91
C ASN A 133 14.55 10.67 1.07
N GLY A 134 13.72 11.62 0.60
CA GLY A 134 14.17 12.77 -0.18
C GLY A 134 14.54 12.50 -1.65
N GLU A 135 14.45 11.25 -2.11
CA GLU A 135 14.68 10.88 -3.52
C GLU A 135 13.40 10.28 -4.15
N ARG A 136 13.37 10.19 -5.49
CA ARG A 136 12.30 9.47 -6.17
C ARG A 136 12.27 8.01 -5.70
N LEU A 137 11.09 7.39 -5.71
CA LEU A 137 10.96 5.96 -5.41
C LEU A 137 11.94 5.15 -6.26
N ARG A 138 12.51 4.10 -5.66
CA ARG A 138 13.26 3.10 -6.42
C ARG A 138 12.28 2.17 -7.17
N PRO A 139 12.67 1.58 -8.32
CA PRO A 139 11.81 0.65 -9.06
C PRO A 139 11.18 -0.44 -8.18
N GLU A 140 11.99 -1.04 -7.30
CA GLU A 140 11.59 -2.08 -6.35
C GLU A 140 10.59 -1.61 -5.27
N GLN A 141 10.56 -0.30 -5.00
CA GLN A 141 9.67 0.34 -4.04
C GLN A 141 8.43 0.97 -4.69
N GLY A 142 8.23 0.77 -6.01
CA GLY A 142 6.98 1.14 -6.69
C GLY A 142 7.09 2.37 -7.59
N TYR A 143 8.28 2.75 -8.05
CA TYR A 143 8.44 3.87 -8.99
C TYR A 143 7.51 3.74 -10.22
N PRO A 144 6.81 4.81 -10.65
CA PRO A 144 6.92 6.18 -10.16
C PRO A 144 5.95 6.53 -9.01
N LEU A 145 5.02 5.65 -8.68
CA LEU A 145 3.89 5.96 -7.81
C LEU A 145 3.46 4.74 -7.00
N ARG A 146 3.25 4.93 -5.70
CA ARG A 146 2.65 3.91 -4.84
C ARG A 146 1.62 4.53 -3.90
N LEU A 147 0.74 3.68 -3.40
CA LEU A 147 -0.07 3.95 -2.22
C LEU A 147 0.75 3.64 -0.96
N LEU A 148 0.50 4.41 0.11
CA LEU A 148 0.98 4.15 1.45
C LEU A 148 -0.19 4.28 2.45
N ASN A 149 -0.43 3.22 3.22
CA ASN A 149 -1.40 3.21 4.33
C ASN A 149 -0.64 3.09 5.65
N PRO A 150 -0.39 4.20 6.38
CA PRO A 150 0.37 4.16 7.62
C PRO A 150 -0.26 3.24 8.67
N GLY A 151 0.58 2.49 9.41
CA GLY A 151 0.14 1.58 10.48
C GLY A 151 -0.64 0.35 10.02
N TRP A 152 -0.87 0.19 8.71
CA TRP A 152 -1.49 -0.99 8.13
C TRP A 152 -0.44 -1.96 7.59
N GLU A 153 -0.83 -3.21 7.40
CA GLU A 153 -0.01 -4.23 6.77
C GLU A 153 0.51 -3.76 5.40
N GLY A 154 1.79 -4.02 5.15
CA GLY A 154 2.50 -3.48 4.00
C GLY A 154 1.94 -3.92 2.65
N ASN A 155 1.17 -5.02 2.60
CA ASN A 155 0.53 -5.47 1.37
C ASN A 155 -0.61 -4.51 0.93
N SER A 156 -1.19 -3.73 1.86
CA SER A 156 -2.17 -2.67 1.55
C SER A 156 -1.56 -1.43 0.88
N SER A 157 -0.24 -1.27 0.96
CA SER A 157 0.49 -0.14 0.36
C SER A 157 0.92 -0.50 -1.07
N ILE A 158 -0.03 -0.45 -2.00
CA ILE A 158 0.11 -0.90 -3.40
C ILE A 158 1.22 -0.16 -4.15
N LYS A 159 2.18 -0.91 -4.68
CA LYS A 159 3.24 -0.39 -5.55
C LYS A 159 2.77 -0.25 -7.00
N TRP A 160 3.42 0.65 -7.76
CA TRP A 160 3.13 0.87 -9.18
C TRP A 160 1.66 1.20 -9.42
N LEU A 161 1.10 2.03 -8.55
CA LEU A 161 -0.32 2.30 -8.45
C LEU A 161 -0.84 2.89 -9.76
N ARG A 162 -1.78 2.22 -10.43
CA ARG A 162 -2.39 2.71 -11.68
C ARG A 162 -3.85 3.10 -11.56
N ARG A 163 -4.56 2.59 -10.56
CA ARG A 163 -6.01 2.74 -10.48
C ARG A 163 -6.50 2.79 -9.03
N LEU A 164 -7.45 3.71 -8.82
CA LEU A 164 -8.27 3.84 -7.63
C LEU A 164 -9.74 3.82 -8.07
N GLU A 165 -10.47 2.78 -7.70
CA GLU A 165 -11.90 2.67 -8.00
C GLU A 165 -12.72 2.80 -6.72
N ILE A 166 -13.64 3.75 -6.70
CA ILE A 166 -14.53 3.97 -5.56
C ILE A 166 -15.76 3.09 -5.74
N GLY A 167 -16.08 2.29 -4.73
CA GLY A 167 -17.21 1.36 -4.68
C GLY A 167 -17.96 1.43 -3.36
N ASP A 168 -19.09 0.73 -3.29
CA ASP A 168 -19.97 0.66 -2.12
C ASP A 168 -19.63 -0.49 -1.16
N GLN A 169 -18.85 -1.47 -1.63
CA GLN A 169 -18.43 -2.67 -0.90
C GLN A 169 -16.96 -3.03 -1.20
N PRO A 170 -16.28 -3.82 -0.35
CA PRO A 170 -14.96 -4.34 -0.68
C PRO A 170 -15.07 -5.37 -1.83
N TRP A 171 -14.00 -5.53 -2.59
CA TRP A 171 -13.98 -6.38 -3.79
C TRP A 171 -13.73 -7.87 -3.50
N TYR A 172 -13.28 -8.21 -2.29
CA TYR A 172 -12.94 -9.59 -1.91
C TYR A 172 -11.95 -10.24 -2.92
N THR A 173 -10.93 -9.48 -3.30
CA THR A 173 -9.90 -9.97 -4.23
C THR A 173 -9.01 -11.04 -3.59
N ARG A 174 -8.17 -11.70 -4.39
CA ARG A 174 -7.30 -12.80 -3.91
C ARG A 174 -6.48 -12.42 -2.68
N GLU A 175 -5.90 -11.22 -2.68
CA GLU A 175 -4.97 -10.74 -1.66
C GLU A 175 -5.66 -10.14 -0.43
N GLU A 176 -6.95 -10.43 -0.26
CA GLU A 176 -7.73 -10.14 0.95
C GLU A 176 -8.77 -11.23 1.26
N THR A 177 -8.65 -12.39 0.60
CA THR A 177 -9.49 -13.57 0.81
C THR A 177 -8.64 -14.84 0.93
N SER A 178 -7.90 -15.19 -0.13
CA SER A 178 -6.99 -16.35 -0.14
C SER A 178 -5.69 -16.09 0.62
N LYS A 179 -5.24 -14.84 0.64
CA LYS A 179 -4.04 -14.38 1.32
C LYS A 179 -4.42 -13.23 2.24
N TYR A 180 -3.55 -12.99 3.23
CA TYR A 180 -3.75 -11.96 4.25
C TYR A 180 -5.10 -12.11 4.97
N THR A 181 -5.46 -13.38 5.19
CA THR A 181 -6.55 -13.82 6.05
C THR A 181 -5.97 -14.82 7.05
N ASP A 182 -6.34 -14.66 8.31
CA ASP A 182 -5.66 -15.35 9.41
C ASP A 182 -6.48 -16.55 9.87
N LEU A 183 -6.00 -17.76 9.58
CA LEU A 183 -6.67 -19.00 9.99
C LEU A 183 -6.63 -19.16 11.51
N MET A 184 -7.81 -19.30 12.09
CA MET A 184 -8.01 -19.48 13.53
C MET A 184 -8.15 -20.95 13.90
N ALA A 185 -8.01 -21.24 15.20
CA ALA A 185 -8.07 -22.61 15.73
C ALA A 185 -9.43 -23.32 15.51
N ASP A 186 -10.51 -22.55 15.31
CA ASP A 186 -11.86 -23.07 15.05
C ASP A 186 -12.14 -23.34 13.56
N GLY A 187 -11.13 -23.17 12.70
CA GLY A 187 -11.23 -23.38 11.26
C GLY A 187 -11.83 -22.21 10.47
N ARG A 188 -12.21 -21.11 11.13
CA ARG A 188 -12.59 -19.86 10.45
C ARG A 188 -11.35 -18.99 10.23
N ALA A 189 -11.44 -18.03 9.30
CA ALA A 189 -10.39 -17.05 9.08
C ALA A 189 -10.85 -15.65 9.50
N ARG A 190 -9.94 -14.85 10.05
CA ARG A 190 -10.14 -13.40 10.16
C ARG A 190 -9.82 -12.77 8.81
N GLU A 191 -10.71 -11.90 8.36
CA GLU A 191 -10.50 -11.07 7.18
C GLU A 191 -10.23 -9.64 7.63
N PHE A 192 -9.61 -8.84 6.75
CA PHE A 192 -9.41 -7.41 6.97
C PHE A 192 -8.64 -7.08 8.27
N THR A 193 -7.64 -7.90 8.61
CA THR A 193 -6.71 -7.68 9.73
C THR A 193 -5.64 -6.66 9.35
N TRP A 194 -6.07 -5.41 9.15
CA TRP A 194 -5.22 -4.39 8.55
C TRP A 194 -4.14 -3.85 9.48
N VAL A 195 -4.48 -3.59 10.74
CA VAL A 195 -3.61 -2.84 11.66
C VAL A 195 -2.43 -3.70 12.08
N GLN A 196 -1.22 -3.18 11.92
CA GLN A 196 -0.03 -3.79 12.54
C GLN A 196 -0.07 -3.53 14.03
N GLU A 197 -0.18 -4.61 14.81
CA GLU A 197 -0.14 -4.55 16.27
C GLU A 197 1.26 -4.18 16.79
N CYS A 198 1.35 -3.91 18.09
CA CYS A 198 2.62 -3.57 18.72
C CYS A 198 3.65 -4.70 18.54
N ASN A 199 4.82 -4.37 17.98
CA ASN A 199 5.91 -5.30 17.77
C ASN A 199 7.26 -4.67 18.19
N SER A 200 8.21 -5.48 18.63
CA SER A 200 9.56 -5.02 18.99
C SER A 200 10.57 -6.16 18.92
N VAL A 201 11.84 -5.82 18.66
CA VAL A 201 12.95 -6.78 18.66
C VAL A 201 14.25 -6.09 19.09
N ILE A 202 15.13 -6.80 19.79
CA ILE A 202 16.45 -6.31 20.18
C ILE A 202 17.41 -6.51 19.00
N THR A 203 18.05 -5.44 18.52
CA THR A 203 18.95 -5.48 17.36
C THR A 203 20.44 -5.54 17.72
N PHE A 204 20.82 -5.19 18.95
CA PHE A 204 22.17 -5.31 19.52
C PHE A 204 22.11 -5.29 21.05
#